data_AF-A0A350D138-F1
#
_entry.id   AF-A0A350D138-F1
#
_cell.length_a   1.000
_cell.length_b   1.000
_cell.length_c   1.000
_cell.angle_alpha   90.00
_cell.angle_beta   90.00
_cell.angle_gamma   90.00
#
_symmetry.space_group_name_H-M   'P 1'
#
loop_
_entity.id
_entity.type
_entity.pdbx_description
1 polymer ?
#
loop_
_entity_poly.entity_id
_entity_poly.type
_entity_poly.pdbx_seq_one_letter_code
_entity_poly.pdbx_strand_id
1 'polypeptide(L)'
;MNIIFLSSLLLLGTFLGSLIAVLFKRSFISVGPALSFTGGVMLVASFTSLILPGIEIGGFWSVALGIVLGFILMALIENLVPHEHTIKGKEGLSHKRIGKLYLIVFAVIIHNIPEGLSVGIASSYSMDKGLETAIAIALQDVPEGLIVSLPLMVISGKVLIPLWIGFLSGLIEAIFSLFGY
;
A
#
# COMPACT_ATOMS: atom_id res chain seq x y z
N MET A 1 23.76 -1.25 2.77
CA MET A 1 22.56 -0.47 2.37
C MET A 1 21.93 0.13 3.62
N ASN A 2 21.19 1.25 3.54
CA ASN A 2 20.53 1.85 4.70
C ASN A 2 19.01 1.96 4.49
N ILE A 3 18.26 2.17 5.58
CA ILE A 3 16.80 2.28 5.53
C ILE A 3 16.34 3.41 4.61
N ILE A 4 17.05 4.54 4.59
CA ILE A 4 16.72 5.70 3.73
C ILE A 4 16.72 5.32 2.25
N PHE A 5 17.69 4.50 1.81
CA PHE A 5 17.71 4.00 0.44
C PHE A 5 16.50 3.12 0.17
N LEU A 6 16.12 2.23 1.10
CA LEU A 6 14.93 1.38 0.94
C LEU A 6 13.63 2.20 0.89
N SER A 7 13.49 3.19 1.78
CA SER A 7 12.35 4.13 1.78
C SER A 7 12.22 4.88 0.45
N SER A 8 13.34 5.18 -0.21
CA SER A 8 13.32 5.82 -1.54
C SER A 8 12.77 4.92 -2.64
N LEU A 9 12.93 3.59 -2.52
CA LEU A 9 12.37 2.64 -3.49
C LEU A 9 10.83 2.63 -3.45
N LEU A 10 10.26 2.69 -2.24
CA LEU A 10 8.80 2.74 -2.02
C LEU A 10 8.20 3.99 -2.67
N LEU A 11 8.78 5.15 -2.38
CA LEU A 11 8.36 6.40 -2.98
C LEU A 11 8.41 6.35 -4.51
N LEU A 12 9.50 5.79 -5.06
CA LEU A 12 9.67 5.67 -6.51
C LEU A 12 8.65 4.71 -7.13
N GLY A 13 8.34 3.57 -6.50
CA GLY A 13 7.37 2.59 -7.01
C GLY A 13 6.00 3.24 -7.28
N THR A 14 5.39 3.80 -6.23
CA THR A 14 4.06 4.41 -6.30
C THR A 14 4.05 5.63 -7.23
N PHE A 15 5.07 6.49 -7.16
CA PHE A 15 5.16 7.66 -8.01
C PHE A 15 5.33 7.31 -9.50
N LEU A 16 6.14 6.30 -9.82
CA LEU A 16 6.33 5.83 -11.20
C LEU A 16 5.03 5.28 -11.78
N GLY A 17 4.25 4.53 -11.00
CA GLY A 17 2.92 4.07 -11.40
C GLY A 17 2.00 5.24 -11.80
N SER A 18 1.92 6.26 -10.95
CA SER A 18 1.16 7.48 -11.22
C SER A 18 1.67 8.26 -12.44
N LEU A 19 2.98 8.34 -12.63
CA LEU A 19 3.59 8.99 -13.78
C LEU A 19 3.23 8.27 -15.09
N ILE A 20 3.33 6.93 -15.12
CA ILE A 20 2.93 6.11 -16.26
C ILE A 20 1.45 6.35 -16.58
N ALA A 21 0.57 6.38 -15.58
CA ALA A 21 -0.85 6.65 -15.79
C ALA A 21 -1.10 7.99 -16.48
N VAL A 22 -0.38 9.04 -16.06
CA VAL A 22 -0.54 10.40 -16.58
C VAL A 22 0.04 10.57 -17.98
N LEU A 23 1.19 9.95 -18.26
CA LEU A 23 1.84 10.02 -19.57
C LEU A 23 0.99 9.32 -20.65
N PHE A 24 0.48 8.14 -20.34
CA PHE A 24 -0.23 7.32 -21.33
C PHE A 24 -1.75 7.50 -21.30
N LYS A 25 -2.30 8.05 -20.21
CA LYS A 25 -3.75 8.27 -20.00
C LYS A 25 -4.62 7.02 -20.19
N ARG A 26 -4.00 5.85 -20.16
CA ARG A 26 -4.63 4.53 -20.27
C ARG A 26 -3.81 3.53 -19.48
N SER A 27 -4.45 2.48 -19.00
CA SER A 27 -3.72 1.30 -18.54
C SER A 27 -3.39 0.41 -19.72
N PHE A 28 -2.18 -0.14 -19.75
CA PHE A 28 -1.81 -1.24 -20.64
C PHE A 28 -2.06 -2.61 -19.99
N ILE A 29 -2.38 -2.62 -18.71
CA ILE A 29 -2.59 -3.80 -17.90
C ILE A 29 -4.04 -3.78 -17.40
N SER A 30 -4.75 -4.90 -17.55
CA SER A 30 -6.10 -5.00 -17.01
C SER A 30 -6.07 -4.92 -15.48
N VAL A 31 -7.10 -4.31 -14.88
CA VAL A 31 -7.21 -4.12 -13.43
C VAL A 31 -7.13 -5.46 -12.68
N GLY A 32 -7.80 -6.50 -13.19
CA GLY A 32 -7.82 -7.82 -12.56
C GLY A 32 -6.43 -8.44 -12.39
N PRO A 33 -5.69 -8.71 -13.49
CA PRO A 33 -4.34 -9.25 -13.43
C PRO A 33 -3.36 -8.44 -12.60
N ALA A 34 -3.43 -7.11 -12.65
CA ALA A 34 -2.57 -6.26 -11.84
C ALA A 34 -2.85 -6.38 -10.34
N LEU A 35 -4.12 -6.34 -9.93
CA LEU A 35 -4.50 -6.56 -8.53
C LEU A 35 -4.15 -7.98 -8.06
N SER A 36 -4.27 -8.99 -8.94
CA SER A 36 -3.82 -10.35 -8.63
C SER A 36 -2.30 -10.44 -8.46
N PHE A 37 -1.53 -9.70 -9.25
CA PHE A 37 -0.09 -9.59 -9.07
C PHE A 37 0.27 -8.95 -7.73
N THR A 38 -0.31 -7.77 -7.42
CA THR A 38 -0.16 -7.09 -6.13
C THR A 38 -0.48 -7.99 -4.94
N GLY A 39 -1.66 -8.63 -4.95
CA GLY A 39 -2.05 -9.55 -3.89
C GLY A 39 -1.11 -10.75 -3.74
N GLY A 40 -0.61 -11.29 -4.85
CA GLY A 40 0.37 -12.38 -4.84
C GLY A 40 1.71 -11.97 -4.23
N VAL A 41 2.25 -10.81 -4.61
CA VAL A 41 3.50 -10.28 -4.06
C VAL A 41 3.36 -10.03 -2.56
N MET A 42 2.26 -9.42 -2.12
CA MET A 42 2.02 -9.15 -0.70
C MET A 42 1.85 -10.41 0.14
N LEU A 43 1.18 -11.45 -0.40
CA LEU A 43 1.09 -12.75 0.27
C LEU A 43 2.47 -13.38 0.46
N VAL A 44 3.30 -13.40 -0.60
CA VAL A 44 4.64 -13.99 -0.52
C VAL A 44 5.51 -13.21 0.47
N ALA A 45 5.56 -11.89 0.38
CA ALA A 45 6.35 -11.03 1.27
C ALA A 45 5.93 -11.20 2.75
N SER A 46 4.63 -11.28 3.02
CA SER A 46 4.10 -11.53 4.36
C SER A 46 4.64 -12.82 4.96
N PHE A 47 4.72 -13.91 4.19
CA PHE A 47 5.26 -15.17 4.69
C PHE A 47 6.78 -15.15 4.83
N THR A 48 7.48 -14.74 3.77
CA THR A 48 8.95 -14.89 3.68
C THR A 48 9.72 -13.85 4.49
N SER A 49 9.13 -12.67 4.70
CA SER A 49 9.83 -11.52 5.29
C SER A 49 9.23 -11.05 6.61
N LEU A 50 8.05 -11.54 7.01
CA LEU A 50 7.44 -11.18 8.29
C LEU A 50 7.09 -12.41 9.14
N ILE A 51 6.25 -13.33 8.64
CA ILE A 51 5.70 -14.43 9.45
C ILE A 51 6.78 -15.45 9.81
N LEU A 52 7.51 -16.00 8.83
CA LEU A 52 8.53 -17.02 9.12
C LEU A 52 9.65 -16.46 10.01
N PRO A 53 10.27 -15.30 9.70
CA PRO A 53 11.27 -14.71 10.58
C PRO A 53 10.69 -14.33 11.95
N GLY A 54 9.46 -13.83 11.99
CA GLY A 54 8.77 -13.51 13.23
C GLY A 54 8.58 -14.71 14.14
N ILE A 55 8.29 -15.89 13.58
CA ILE A 55 8.13 -17.14 14.35
C ILE A 55 9.49 -17.59 14.89
N GLU A 56 10.55 -17.48 14.09
CA GLU A 56 11.91 -17.82 14.50
C GLU A 56 12.41 -16.93 15.66
N ILE A 57 12.08 -15.63 15.63
CA ILE A 57 12.53 -14.66 16.64
C ILE A 57 11.61 -14.65 17.87
N GLY A 58 10.30 -14.57 17.66
CA GLY A 58 9.30 -14.28 18.70
C GLY A 58 8.40 -15.47 19.08
N GLY A 59 8.50 -16.58 18.37
CA GLY A 59 7.68 -17.77 18.58
C GLY A 59 6.28 -17.67 17.96
N PHE A 60 5.68 -18.84 17.72
CA PHE A 60 4.38 -18.96 17.05
C PHE A 60 3.26 -18.14 17.70
N TRP A 61 3.12 -18.20 19.03
CA TRP A 61 2.00 -17.54 19.72
C TRP A 61 2.07 -16.01 19.64
N SER A 62 3.27 -15.44 19.71
CA SER A 62 3.47 -13.99 19.57
C SER A 62 3.08 -13.51 18.18
N VAL A 63 3.51 -14.24 17.13
CA VAL A 63 3.16 -13.93 15.74
C VAL A 63 1.66 -14.12 15.49
N ALA A 64 1.08 -15.23 15.96
CA ALA A 64 -0.35 -15.50 15.81
C ALA A 64 -1.20 -14.39 16.45
N LEU A 65 -0.84 -13.94 17.66
CA LEU A 65 -1.49 -12.82 18.32
C LEU A 65 -1.33 -11.53 17.51
N GLY A 66 -0.12 -11.24 17.02
CA GLY A 66 0.16 -10.07 16.18
C GLY A 66 -0.67 -10.05 14.90
N ILE A 67 -0.80 -11.18 14.21
CA ILE A 67 -1.65 -11.33 13.02
C ILE A 67 -3.11 -11.04 13.36
N VAL A 68 -3.65 -11.64 14.43
CA VAL A 68 -5.05 -11.42 14.85
C VAL A 68 -5.29 -9.96 15.18
N LEU A 69 -4.39 -9.32 15.94
CA LEU A 69 -4.49 -7.89 16.25
C LEU A 69 -4.39 -7.01 15.00
N GLY A 70 -3.53 -7.36 14.04
CA GLY A 70 -3.43 -6.68 12.75
C GLY A 70 -4.73 -6.77 11.94
N PHE A 71 -5.33 -7.96 11.85
CA PHE A 71 -6.63 -8.15 11.20
C PHE A 71 -7.74 -7.34 11.89
N ILE A 72 -7.80 -7.35 13.22
CA ILE A 72 -8.77 -6.55 13.97
C ILE A 72 -8.56 -5.05 13.71
N LEU A 73 -7.31 -4.58 13.74
CA LEU A 73 -6.99 -3.18 13.47
C LEU A 73 -7.44 -2.77 12.06
N MET A 74 -7.12 -3.57 11.04
CA MET A 74 -7.54 -3.28 9.66
C MET A 74 -9.06 -3.32 9.51
N ALA A 75 -9.74 -4.30 10.13
CA ALA A 75 -11.20 -4.36 10.12
C ALA A 75 -11.83 -3.14 10.81
N LEU A 76 -11.23 -2.65 11.90
CA LEU A 76 -11.70 -1.42 12.54
C LEU A 76 -11.50 -0.21 11.63
N ILE A 77 -10.33 -0.07 11.00
CA ILE A 77 -10.07 1.03 10.06
C ILE A 77 -11.08 1.01 8.91
N GLU A 78 -11.34 -0.16 8.31
CA GLU A 78 -12.33 -0.34 7.24
C GLU A 78 -13.73 0.12 7.70
N ASN A 79 -14.17 -0.32 8.89
CA ASN A 79 -15.50 0.04 9.42
C ASN A 79 -15.62 1.51 9.85
N LEU A 80 -14.50 2.17 10.20
CA LEU A 80 -14.50 3.58 10.60
C LEU A 80 -14.43 4.52 9.40
N VAL A 81 -13.69 4.14 8.36
CA VAL A 81 -13.45 4.96 7.18
C VAL A 81 -14.68 4.85 6.27
N PRO A 82 -15.35 5.96 5.92
CA PRO A 82 -16.47 5.91 4.99
C PRO A 82 -16.00 5.35 3.66
N HIS A 83 -16.73 4.41 3.08
CA HIS A 83 -16.41 3.82 1.77
C HIS A 83 -17.69 3.40 1.02
N GLU A 84 -17.57 3.24 -0.30
CA GLU A 84 -18.68 2.84 -1.18
C GLU A 84 -18.35 1.50 -1.84
N HIS A 85 -19.13 0.47 -1.54
CA HIS A 85 -19.11 -0.80 -2.26
C HIS A 85 -20.09 -0.77 -3.44
N THR A 86 -19.66 -1.30 -4.59
CA THR A 86 -20.51 -1.42 -5.79
C THR A 86 -21.79 -2.22 -5.55
N ILE A 87 -21.74 -3.23 -4.68
CA ILE A 87 -22.86 -4.16 -4.41
C ILE A 87 -23.62 -3.79 -3.14
N LYS A 88 -22.90 -3.52 -2.04
CA LYS A 88 -23.51 -3.27 -0.71
C LYS A 88 -23.94 -1.81 -0.48
N GLY A 89 -23.44 -0.86 -1.28
CA GLY A 89 -23.71 0.56 -1.08
C GLY A 89 -22.72 1.21 -0.11
N LYS A 90 -23.18 2.20 0.66
CA LYS A 90 -22.33 3.01 1.56
C LYS A 90 -22.14 2.33 2.92
N GLU A 91 -20.90 2.26 3.39
CA GLU A 91 -20.52 1.76 4.72
C GLU A 91 -19.59 2.78 5.43
N GLY A 92 -19.47 2.69 6.77
CA GLY A 92 -18.69 3.60 7.62
C GLY A 92 -19.48 4.68 8.37
N LEU A 93 -18.83 5.39 9.31
CA LEU A 93 -19.49 6.24 10.32
C LEU A 93 -20.07 7.59 9.82
N SER A 94 -19.87 7.98 8.55
CA SER A 94 -20.24 9.32 8.07
C SER A 94 -21.47 9.31 7.17
N HIS A 95 -22.52 10.02 7.59
CA HIS A 95 -23.70 10.34 6.76
C HIS A 95 -23.44 11.46 5.73
N LYS A 96 -22.29 12.15 5.78
CA LYS A 96 -21.92 13.19 4.82
C LYS A 96 -21.40 12.57 3.52
N ARG A 97 -21.83 13.09 2.37
CA ARG A 97 -21.29 12.72 1.04
C ARG A 97 -19.82 13.14 0.98
N ILE A 98 -18.91 12.21 1.24
CA ILE A 98 -17.49 12.35 0.89
C ILE A 98 -17.36 12.10 -0.61
N GLY A 99 -16.62 12.96 -1.31
CA GLY A 99 -16.41 12.81 -2.75
C GLY A 99 -15.59 11.55 -3.05
N LYS A 100 -15.94 10.82 -4.12
CA LYS A 100 -15.26 9.57 -4.55
C LYS A 100 -13.74 9.70 -4.64
N LEU A 101 -13.24 10.88 -5.02
CA LEU A 101 -11.81 11.18 -5.03
C LEU A 101 -11.16 10.98 -3.66
N TYR A 102 -11.77 11.51 -2.60
CA TYR A 102 -11.26 11.38 -1.25
C TYR A 102 -11.35 9.93 -0.75
N LEU A 103 -12.41 9.20 -1.11
CA LEU A 103 -12.54 7.78 -0.77
C LEU A 103 -11.38 6.95 -1.34
N ILE A 104 -11.03 7.18 -2.61
CA ILE A 104 -9.90 6.50 -3.26
C ILE A 104 -8.59 6.91 -2.56
N VAL A 105 -8.37 8.20 -2.31
CA VAL A 105 -7.15 8.68 -1.64
C VAL A 105 -6.98 8.06 -0.26
N PHE A 106 -8.04 8.03 0.57
CA PHE A 106 -7.95 7.43 1.89
C PHE A 106 -7.69 5.92 1.82
N ALA A 107 -8.36 5.21 0.92
CA ALA A 107 -8.17 3.77 0.76
C ALA A 107 -6.72 3.40 0.42
N VAL A 108 -6.10 4.17 -0.48
CA VAL A 108 -4.70 3.99 -0.88
C VAL A 108 -3.77 4.29 0.29
N ILE A 109 -3.93 5.45 0.93
CA ILE A 109 -3.10 5.82 2.10
C ILE A 109 -3.14 4.75 3.20
N ILE A 110 -4.31 4.19 3.47
CA ILE A 110 -4.49 3.17 4.51
C ILE A 110 -3.77 1.87 4.17
N HIS A 111 -3.72 1.46 2.91
CA HIS A 111 -3.00 0.25 2.47
C HIS A 111 -1.48 0.44 2.46
N ASN A 112 -1.02 1.62 2.07
CA ASN A 112 0.40 1.95 1.97
C ASN A 112 1.09 2.08 3.34
N ILE A 113 0.33 2.27 4.43
CA ILE A 113 0.87 2.30 5.80
C ILE A 113 1.47 0.93 6.21
N PRO A 114 0.71 -0.19 6.16
CA PRO A 114 1.25 -1.53 6.37
C PRO A 114 2.46 -1.89 5.49
N GLU A 115 2.45 -1.49 4.22
CA GLU A 115 3.55 -1.74 3.29
C GLU A 115 4.84 -1.05 3.76
N GLY A 116 4.77 0.24 4.07
CA GLY A 116 5.88 0.97 4.68
C GLY A 116 6.39 0.30 5.95
N LEU A 117 5.49 0.03 6.92
CA LEU A 117 5.84 -0.64 8.18
C LEU A 117 6.55 -1.98 7.95
N SER A 118 6.10 -2.78 6.97
CA SER A 118 6.69 -4.09 6.69
C SER A 118 8.16 -4.00 6.27
N VAL A 119 8.52 -3.00 5.46
CA VAL A 119 9.90 -2.76 5.03
C VAL A 119 10.76 -2.34 6.22
N GLY A 120 10.25 -1.47 7.09
CA GLY A 120 10.92 -1.06 8.31
C GLY A 120 11.20 -2.24 9.24
N ILE A 121 10.16 -3.01 9.55
CA ILE A 121 10.23 -4.19 10.42
C ILE A 121 11.21 -5.22 9.83
N ALA A 122 11.12 -5.51 8.54
CA ALA A 122 12.04 -6.42 7.86
C ALA A 122 13.51 -5.96 7.98
N SER A 123 13.73 -4.66 7.76
CA SER A 123 15.05 -4.03 7.85
C SER A 123 15.62 -4.02 9.26
N SER A 124 14.78 -4.00 10.30
CA SER A 124 15.19 -3.94 11.71
C SER A 124 15.93 -5.21 12.16
N TYR A 125 15.53 -6.38 11.65
CA TYR A 125 16.17 -7.65 11.97
C TYR A 125 17.14 -8.12 10.88
N SER A 126 16.96 -7.73 9.61
CA SER A 126 17.89 -8.02 8.52
C SER A 126 17.76 -7.02 7.37
N MET A 127 18.83 -6.27 7.09
CA MET A 127 18.84 -5.33 5.98
C MET A 127 18.64 -6.02 4.61
N ASP A 128 19.06 -7.27 4.48
CA ASP A 128 18.85 -8.05 3.25
C ASP A 128 17.37 -8.41 3.08
N LYS A 129 16.67 -8.79 4.17
CA LYS A 129 15.21 -8.98 4.14
C LYS A 129 14.46 -7.69 3.93
N GLY A 130 14.94 -6.60 4.52
CA GLY A 130 14.46 -5.24 4.24
C GLY A 130 14.52 -4.91 2.75
N LEU A 131 15.64 -5.20 2.09
CA LEU A 131 15.79 -5.00 0.65
C LEU A 131 14.85 -5.88 -0.17
N GLU A 132 14.79 -7.19 0.12
CA GLU A 132 13.87 -8.11 -0.56
C GLU A 132 12.43 -7.59 -0.49
N THR A 133 12.01 -7.15 0.69
CA THR A 133 10.67 -6.59 0.96
C THR A 133 10.45 -5.27 0.22
N ALA A 134 11.42 -4.36 0.26
CA ALA A 134 11.33 -3.06 -0.42
C ALA A 134 11.24 -3.19 -1.94
N ILE A 135 12.00 -4.12 -2.53
CA ILE A 135 11.92 -4.42 -3.97
C ILE A 135 10.55 -5.01 -4.32
N ALA A 136 10.05 -5.96 -3.51
CA ALA A 136 8.74 -6.57 -3.73
C ALA A 136 7.63 -5.53 -3.71
N ILE A 137 7.62 -4.64 -2.70
CA ILE A 137 6.63 -3.55 -2.59
C ILE A 137 6.78 -2.57 -3.75
N ALA A 138 7.97 -2.04 -4.00
CA ALA A 138 8.17 -1.09 -5.10
C ALA A 138 7.75 -1.65 -6.48
N LEU A 139 7.89 -2.98 -6.69
CA LEU A 139 7.45 -3.63 -7.93
C LEU A 139 5.93 -3.69 -8.08
N GLN A 140 5.19 -3.89 -7.01
CA GLN A 140 3.73 -3.97 -7.05
C GLN A 140 3.05 -2.59 -6.95
N ASP A 141 3.74 -1.60 -6.37
CA ASP A 141 3.30 -0.22 -6.32
C ASP A 141 3.19 0.43 -7.70
N VAL A 142 4.02 0.01 -8.65
CA VAL A 142 3.96 0.52 -10.03
C VAL A 142 2.61 0.20 -10.69
N PRO A 143 2.16 -1.07 -10.77
CA PRO A 143 0.84 -1.39 -11.30
C PRO A 143 -0.31 -0.84 -10.43
N GLU A 144 -0.16 -0.82 -9.10
CA GLU A 144 -1.17 -0.22 -8.21
C GLU A 144 -1.34 1.28 -8.49
N GLY A 145 -0.24 2.04 -8.42
CA GLY A 145 -0.20 3.48 -8.67
C GLY A 145 -0.73 3.82 -10.07
N LEU A 146 -0.45 2.98 -11.07
CA LEU A 146 -1.02 3.12 -12.42
C LEU A 146 -2.54 3.03 -12.40
N ILE A 147 -3.10 1.99 -11.79
CA ILE A 147 -4.53 1.69 -11.80
C ILE A 147 -5.32 2.68 -10.96
N VAL A 148 -4.80 3.05 -9.79
CA VAL A 148 -5.40 4.02 -8.88
C VAL A 148 -5.42 5.43 -9.50
N SER A 149 -4.40 5.79 -10.27
CA SER A 149 -4.27 7.14 -10.85
C SER A 149 -5.26 7.44 -11.97
N LEU A 150 -5.72 6.43 -12.72
CA LEU A 150 -6.68 6.60 -13.81
C LEU A 150 -8.05 7.13 -13.35
N PRO A 151 -8.76 6.51 -12.38
CA PRO A 151 -10.01 7.05 -11.88
C PRO A 151 -9.82 8.40 -11.19
N LEU A 152 -8.69 8.66 -10.52
CA LEU A 152 -8.38 9.98 -9.96
C LEU A 152 -8.30 11.06 -11.02
N MET A 153 -7.71 10.76 -12.18
CA MET A 153 -7.65 11.68 -13.32
C MET A 153 -9.04 11.95 -13.90
N VAL A 154 -9.86 10.90 -14.05
CA VAL A 154 -11.24 11.02 -14.57
C VAL A 154 -12.13 11.82 -13.63
N ILE A 155 -12.11 11.52 -12.33
CA ILE A 155 -12.96 12.19 -11.32
C ILE A 155 -12.54 13.65 -11.13
N SER A 156 -11.22 13.92 -11.14
CA SER A 156 -10.72 15.27 -10.88
C SER A 156 -10.65 16.18 -12.11
N GLY A 157 -10.59 15.61 -13.31
CA GLY A 157 -10.34 16.34 -14.55
C GLY A 157 -8.95 16.96 -14.65
N LYS A 158 -8.01 16.62 -13.74
CA LYS A 158 -6.66 17.21 -13.68
C LYS A 158 -5.59 16.13 -13.68
N VAL A 159 -4.53 16.35 -14.45
CA VAL A 159 -3.37 15.45 -14.54
C VAL A 159 -2.41 15.57 -13.35
N LEU A 160 -2.39 16.73 -12.67
CA LEU A 160 -1.50 16.97 -11.52
C LEU A 160 -1.96 16.27 -10.24
N ILE A 161 -3.28 16.07 -10.07
CA ILE A 161 -3.84 15.44 -8.88
C ILE A 161 -3.34 14.00 -8.68
N PRO A 162 -3.39 13.09 -9.66
CA PRO A 162 -2.85 11.74 -9.49
C PRO A 162 -1.33 11.72 -9.25
N LEU A 163 -0.55 12.65 -9.84
CA LEU A 163 0.90 12.74 -9.56
C LEU A 163 1.18 13.12 -8.10
N TRP A 164 0.46 14.11 -7.57
CA TRP A 164 0.59 14.52 -6.18
C TRP A 164 0.14 13.42 -5.22
N ILE A 165 -0.97 12.74 -5.52
CA ILE A 165 -1.45 11.64 -4.69
C ILE A 165 -0.46 10.48 -4.70
N GLY A 166 0.07 10.09 -5.86
CA GLY A 166 1.09 9.05 -5.96
C GLY A 166 2.37 9.39 -5.18
N PHE A 167 2.87 10.61 -5.32
CA PHE A 167 4.02 11.09 -4.56
C PHE A 167 3.76 11.09 -3.05
N LEU A 168 2.62 11.63 -2.61
CA LEU A 168 2.27 11.71 -1.19
C LEU A 168 2.04 10.32 -0.58
N SER A 169 1.44 9.39 -1.34
CA SER A 169 1.25 8.01 -0.89
C SER A 169 2.58 7.29 -0.72
N GLY A 170 3.47 7.38 -1.73
CA GLY A 170 4.83 6.83 -1.63
C GLY A 170 5.65 7.46 -0.51
N LEU A 171 5.43 8.75 -0.20
CA LEU A 171 6.03 9.41 0.95
C LEU A 171 5.51 8.84 2.28
N ILE A 172 4.23 8.47 2.36
CA ILE A 172 3.66 7.80 3.54
C ILE A 172 4.33 6.44 3.75
N GLU A 173 4.50 5.64 2.71
CA GLU A 173 5.23 4.36 2.82
C GLU A 173 6.65 4.58 3.33
N ALA A 174 7.36 5.56 2.75
CA ALA A 174 8.72 5.92 3.18
C ALA A 174 8.75 6.32 4.66
N ILE A 175 7.83 7.17 5.12
CA ILE A 175 7.74 7.58 6.53
C ILE A 175 7.44 6.39 7.44
N PHE A 176 6.48 5.53 7.07
CA PHE A 176 6.12 4.38 7.89
C PHE A 176 7.19 3.28 7.88
N SER A 177 8.01 3.20 6.83
CA SER A 177 9.22 2.35 6.85
C SER A 177 10.26 2.83 7.85
N LEU A 178 10.37 4.14 8.10
CA LEU A 178 11.23 4.67 9.16
C LEU A 178 10.63 4.44 10.55
N PHE A 179 9.31 4.47 10.69
CA PHE A 179 8.66 4.15 11.97
C PHE A 179 8.71 2.66 12.31
N GLY A 180 8.75 1.78 11.30
CA GLY A 180 8.86 0.34 11.50
C GLY A 180 10.29 -0.15 11.78
N TYR A 181 11.31 0.66 11.46
CA TYR A 181 12.74 0.35 11.64
C TYR A 181 13.23 0.71 13.05
#